data_AF-A0A969EE64-F1
#
_entry.id   AF-A0A969EE64-F1
#
_cell.length_a   1.000
_cell.length_b   1.000
_cell.length_c   1.000
_cell.angle_alpha   90.00
_cell.angle_beta   90.00
_cell.angle_gamma   90.00
#
_symmetry.space_group_name_H-M   'P 1'
#
loop_
_entity.id
_entity.type
_entity.pdbx_description
1 polymer ?
#
loop_
_entity_poly.entity_id
_entity_poly.type
_entity_poly.pdbx_seq_one_letter_code
_entity_poly.pdbx_strand_id
1 'polypeptide(L)' 'MAIHPGEALFKGEKPFPVIPSCEHYAGSEPLILKALALQDRLGPVFDVTCDCEDG' A
#
# COMPACT_ATOMS: atom_id res chain seq x y z
N MET A 1 3.67 29.11 -23.97
CA MET A 1 3.15 28.43 -22.76
C MET A 1 4.32 27.73 -22.09
N ALA A 2 4.48 27.87 -20.78
CA ALA A 2 5.48 27.10 -20.04
C ALA A 2 4.96 25.66 -19.83
N ILE A 3 5.84 24.66 -19.96
CA ILE A 3 5.51 23.25 -19.75
C ILE A 3 5.57 22.96 -18.23
N HIS A 4 4.61 22.19 -17.71
CA HIS A 4 4.58 21.81 -16.29
C HIS A 4 5.74 20.85 -15.96
N PRO A 5 6.45 20.99 -14.83
CA PRO A 5 7.61 20.12 -14.51
C PRO A 5 7.28 18.62 -14.49
N GLY A 6 6.11 18.23 -13.99
CA GLY A 6 5.64 16.84 -14.01
C GLY A 6 5.39 16.30 -15.43
N GLU A 7 5.23 17.19 -16.41
CA GLU A 7 5.13 16.84 -17.83
C GLU A 7 6.44 17.06 -18.60
N ALA A 8 7.48 17.62 -17.97
CA ALA A 8 8.76 17.92 -18.63
C ALA A 8 9.86 16.93 -18.27
N LEU A 9 9.82 16.38 -17.05
CA LEU A 9 10.89 15.58 -16.47
C LEU A 9 10.59 14.06 -16.55
N PHE A 10 11.65 13.24 -16.62
CA PHE A 10 11.63 11.78 -16.43
C PHE A 10 10.67 10.94 -17.31
N LYS A 11 10.26 11.42 -18.49
CA LYS A 11 9.35 10.69 -19.42
C LYS A 11 9.84 9.32 -19.89
N GLY A 12 11.15 9.08 -19.86
CA GLY A 12 11.76 7.82 -20.32
C GLY A 12 11.80 6.73 -19.26
N GLU A 13 11.40 7.02 -18.02
CA GLU A 13 11.52 6.12 -16.88
C GLU A 13 10.13 5.69 -16.39
N LYS A 14 10.05 4.46 -15.87
CA LYS A 14 8.82 3.96 -15.26
C LYS A 14 8.63 4.67 -13.92
N PRO A 15 7.44 5.25 -13.64
CA PRO A 15 7.15 5.83 -12.32
C PRO A 15 7.32 4.79 -11.22
N PHE A 16 7.81 5.23 -10.06
CA PHE A 16 7.82 4.40 -8.86
C PHE A 16 6.40 4.01 -8.47
N PRO A 17 6.18 2.77 -7.98
CA PRO A 17 4.90 2.40 -7.42
C PRO A 17 4.62 3.26 -6.20
N VAL A 18 3.37 3.72 -6.07
CA VAL A 18 2.88 4.35 -4.85
C VAL A 18 2.31 3.25 -3.99
N ILE A 19 3.04 2.89 -2.93
CA ILE A 19 2.62 1.87 -1.95
C ILE A 19 2.32 2.53 -0.60
N PRO A 20 1.45 1.94 0.23
CA PRO A 20 1.26 2.35 1.61
C PRO A 20 2.57 2.37 2.39
N SER A 21 2.68 3.29 3.34
CA SER A 21 3.88 3.42 4.19
C SER A 21 3.99 2.33 5.26
N CYS A 22 2.94 1.55 5.47
CA CYS A 22 2.85 0.53 6.50
C CYS A 22 2.34 -0.78 5.89
N GLU A 23 2.94 -1.88 6.31
CA GLU A 23 2.47 -3.23 6.02
C GLU A 23 2.20 -3.94 7.36
N HIS A 24 0.98 -4.43 7.53
CA HIS A 24 0.50 -5.07 8.74
C HIS A 24 0.42 -6.58 8.56
N TYR A 25 1.06 -7.35 9.44
CA TYR A 25 1.07 -8.80 9.40
C TYR A 25 0.02 -9.40 10.33
N ALA A 26 -0.69 -10.42 9.85
CA ALA A 26 -1.62 -11.22 10.64
C ALA A 26 -1.62 -12.68 10.16
N GLY A 27 -1.27 -13.64 11.04
CA GLY A 27 -1.15 -15.06 10.67
C GLY A 27 -2.29 -15.98 11.10
N SER A 28 -3.28 -15.48 11.84
CA SER A 28 -4.48 -16.24 12.18
C SER A 28 -5.74 -15.60 11.59
N GLU A 29 -6.71 -16.43 11.21
CA GLU A 29 -7.98 -15.98 10.64
C GLU A 29 -8.66 -14.86 11.47
N PRO A 30 -8.77 -14.93 12.81
CA PRO A 30 -9.37 -13.85 13.58
C PRO A 30 -8.61 -12.53 13.51
N LEU A 31 -7.28 -12.56 13.36
CA LEU A 31 -6.44 -11.37 13.23
C LEU A 31 -6.50 -10.80 11.81
N ILE A 32 -6.50 -11.65 10.79
CA ILE A 32 -6.66 -11.25 9.38
C ILE A 32 -8.00 -10.52 9.21
N LEU A 33 -9.09 -11.09 9.73
CA LEU A 33 -10.41 -10.45 9.66
C LEU A 33 -10.44 -9.10 10.38
N LYS A 34 -9.75 -8.96 11.52
CA LYS A 34 -9.63 -7.67 12.24
C LYS A 34 -8.80 -6.65 11.46
N ALA A 35 -7.72 -7.08 10.82
CA ALA A 35 -6.86 -6.21 10.01
C ALA A 35 -7.63 -5.67 8.78
N LEU A 36 -8.36 -6.54 8.09
CA LEU A 36 -9.22 -6.15 6.96
C LEU A 36 -10.33 -5.18 7.40
N ALA A 37 -11.03 -5.47 8.49
CA ALA A 37 -12.05 -4.57 9.03
C ALA A 37 -11.47 -3.20 9.48
N LEU A 38 -10.22 -3.19 9.95
CA LEU A 38 -9.51 -1.95 10.28
C LEU A 38 -9.15 -1.16 9.03
N GLN A 39 -8.73 -1.84 7.96
CA GLN A 39 -8.43 -1.23 6.66
C GLN A 39 -9.68 -0.62 6.04
N ASP A 40 -10.83 -1.29 6.11
CA ASP A 40 -12.13 -0.73 5.67
C ASP A 40 -12.49 0.56 6.41
N ARG A 41 -12.17 0.64 7.72
CA ARG A 41 -12.48 1.81 8.56
C ARG A 41 -11.54 2.99 8.32
N LEU A 42 -10.26 2.73 8.10
CA LEU A 42 -9.23 3.78 7.94
C LEU A 42 -8.95 4.15 6.48
N GLY A 43 -9.43 3.34 5.54
CA GLY A 43 -8.99 3.35 4.15
C GLY A 43 -7.68 2.59 3.96
N PRO A 44 -7.22 2.45 2.70
CA PRO A 44 -6.02 1.67 2.34
C PRO A 44 -4.73 2.44 2.65
N VAL A 45 -4.55 2.87 3.90
CA VAL A 45 -3.35 3.58 4.40
C VAL A 45 -2.26 2.62 4.87
N PHE A 46 -2.56 1.32 4.92
CA PHE A 46 -1.63 0.22 5.18
C PHE A 46 -2.05 -1.00 4.36
N ASP A 47 -1.09 -1.86 3.99
CA ASP A 47 -1.34 -3.17 3.40
C ASP A 47 -1.50 -4.26 4.48
N VAL A 48 -2.16 -5.36 4.15
CA VAL A 48 -2.34 -6.52 5.05
C VAL A 48 -1.69 -7.74 4.45
N THR A 49 -0.62 -8.23 5.09
CA THR A 49 0.03 -9.51 4.76
C THR A 49 -0.59 -10.61 5.62
N CYS A 50 -1.31 -11.52 4.97
CA CYS A 50 -1.84 -12.73 5.59
C CYS A 50 -0.70 -13.74 5.73
N ASP A 51 -0.12 -13.81 6.92
CA ASP A 51 1.11 -14.55 7.16
C ASP A 51 0.86 -16.06 7.22
N CYS A 52 1.72 -16.82 6.53
CA CYS A 52 1.69 -18.28 6.47
C CYS A 52 2.98 -18.91 7.01
N GLU A 53 3.99 -18.11 7.39
CA GLU A 53 5.30 -18.59 7.83
C GLU A 53 5.33 -18.76 9.35
N ASP A 54 5.30 -17.65 10.10
CA ASP A 54 5.56 -17.63 11.55
C ASP A 54 4.39 -17.07 12.40
N GLY A 55 3.30 -16.65 11.74
CA GLY A 55 2.23 -15.82 12.34
C GLY A 55 1.08 -16.54 13.06
#